data_AF-A0A927P6K8-F1
#
_entry.id   AF-A0A927P6K8-F1
#
_cell.length_a   1.000
_cell.length_b   1.000
_cell.length_c   1.000
_cell.angle_alpha   90.00
_cell.angle_beta   90.00
_cell.angle_gamma   90.00
#
_symmetry.space_group_name_H-M   'P 1'
#
loop_
_entity.id
_entity.type
_entity.pdbx_description
1 polymer ?
#
loop_
_entity_poly.entity_id
_entity_poly.type
_entity_poly.pdbx_seq_one_letter_code
_entity_poly.pdbx_strand_id
1 'polypeptide(L)'
;MTAHLLEALMILCFGLSWPISIRKSYISRTAKGKSLFFEVFIWIGYIFGIACKFIQYFDNPARSWVFFLAWAFYFINITEITIDMLLYFRNVKLDKERGE
;
A
#
# COMPACT_ATOMS: atom_id res chain seq x y z
N MET A 1 3.58 4.44 25.74
CA MET A 1 4.08 3.07 25.41
C MET A 1 3.01 2.24 24.72
N THR A 2 1.80 2.12 25.28
CA THR A 2 0.68 1.37 24.68
C THR A 2 0.21 1.92 23.32
N ALA A 3 0.07 3.24 23.17
CA ALA A 3 -0.35 3.87 21.90
C ALA A 3 0.59 3.54 20.73
N HIS A 4 1.91 3.64 20.96
CA HIS A 4 2.94 3.31 19.96
C HIS A 4 2.91 1.84 19.52
N LEU A 5 2.58 0.91 20.44
CA LEU A 5 2.44 -0.50 20.10
C LEU A 5 1.21 -0.74 19.21
N LEU A 6 0.07 -0.16 19.55
CA LEU A 6 -1.16 -0.28 18.76
C LEU A 6 -0.99 0.32 17.36
N GLU A 7 -0.31 1.47 17.27
CA GLU A 7 0.02 2.10 15.98
C GLU A 7 0.95 1.24 15.14
N ALA A 8 2.02 0.71 15.74
CA ALA A 8 2.94 -0.20 15.05
C ALA A 8 2.24 -1.47 14.53
N LEU A 9 1.36 -2.08 15.35
CA LEU A 9 0.57 -3.25 14.94
C LEU A 9 -0.39 -2.91 13.79
N MET A 10 -1.06 -1.76 13.85
CA MET A 10 -1.92 -1.30 12.76
C MET A 10 -1.12 -1.12 11.47
N ILE A 11 0.06 -0.48 11.52
CA ILE A 11 0.94 -0.29 10.36
C ILE A 11 1.37 -1.64 9.78
N LEU A 12 1.74 -2.60 10.64
CA LEU A 12 2.14 -3.94 10.21
C LEU A 12 0.99 -4.70 9.55
N CYS A 13 -0.20 -4.71 10.18
CA CYS A 13 -1.38 -5.37 9.61
C CYS A 13 -1.80 -4.74 8.28
N PHE A 14 -1.74 -3.41 8.18
CA PHE A 14 -2.04 -2.71 6.93
C PHE A 14 -0.98 -3.01 5.86
N GLY A 15 0.31 -2.97 6.21
CA GLY A 15 1.39 -3.30 5.28
C GLY A 15 1.27 -4.72 4.75
N LEU A 16 1.06 -5.71 5.62
CA LEU A 16 0.91 -7.11 5.23
C LEU A 16 -0.32 -7.38 4.34
N SER A 17 -1.32 -6.50 4.33
CA SER A 17 -2.48 -6.65 3.45
C SER A 17 -2.11 -6.59 1.96
N TRP A 18 -1.06 -5.83 1.59
CA TRP A 18 -0.62 -5.69 0.20
C TRP A 18 0.13 -6.92 -0.34
N PRO A 19 1.13 -7.50 0.35
CA PRO A 19 1.71 -8.79 -0.04
C PRO A 19 0.67 -9.89 -0.25
N ILE A 20 -0.35 -9.94 0.62
CA ILE A 20 -1.44 -10.91 0.51
C ILE A 20 -2.26 -10.62 -0.76
N SER A 21 -2.60 -9.36 -1.03
CA SER A 21 -3.31 -8.93 -2.24
C SER A 21 -2.52 -9.26 -3.51
N ILE A 22 -1.22 -8.93 -3.54
CA ILE A 22 -0.29 -9.22 -4.65
C ILE A 22 -0.23 -10.72 -4.89
N ARG A 23 -0.02 -11.53 -3.84
CA ARG A 23 0.04 -12.99 -3.96
C ARG A 23 -1.25 -13.55 -4.54
N LYS A 24 -2.40 -13.07 -4.06
CA LYS A 24 -3.71 -13.47 -4.59
C LYS A 24 -3.84 -13.10 -6.06
N SER A 25 -3.50 -11.85 -6.43
CA SER A 25 -3.51 -11.35 -7.81
C SER A 25 -2.60 -12.17 -8.72
N TYR A 26 -1.40 -12.52 -8.24
CA TYR A 26 -0.43 -13.28 -9.01
C TYR A 26 -0.91 -14.72 -9.28
N ILE A 27 -1.47 -15.39 -8.27
CA ILE A 27 -1.92 -16.79 -8.35
C ILE A 27 -3.26 -16.92 -9.08
N SER A 28 -4.23 -16.03 -8.80
CA SER A 28 -5.56 -16.10 -9.41
C SER A 28 -5.52 -15.87 -10.92
N ARG A 29 -4.56 -15.04 -11.39
CA ARG A 29 -4.44 -14.62 -12.79
C ARG A 29 -5.73 -14.05 -13.37
N THR A 30 -6.56 -13.46 -12.52
CA THR A 30 -7.81 -12.79 -12.89
C THR A 30 -7.95 -11.49 -12.08
N ALA A 31 -8.56 -10.49 -12.71
CA ALA A 31 -8.88 -9.19 -12.12
C ALA A 31 -10.32 -9.11 -11.58
N LYS A 32 -11.11 -10.18 -11.73
CA LYS A 32 -12.50 -10.22 -11.26
C LYS A 32 -12.61 -9.99 -9.75
N GLY A 33 -13.50 -9.08 -9.36
CA GLY A 33 -13.74 -8.70 -7.97
C GLY A 33 -12.69 -7.77 -7.36
N LYS A 34 -11.70 -7.31 -8.13
CA LYS A 34 -10.69 -6.35 -7.70
C LYS A 34 -11.03 -4.95 -8.21
N SER A 35 -10.89 -3.95 -7.34
CA SER A 35 -11.24 -2.55 -7.66
C SER A 35 -9.99 -1.71 -7.84
N LEU A 36 -9.59 -1.48 -9.10
CA LEU A 36 -8.48 -0.58 -9.43
C LEU A 36 -8.72 0.84 -8.89
N PHE A 37 -9.98 1.30 -8.92
CA PHE A 37 -10.34 2.61 -8.39
C PHE A 37 -10.01 2.75 -6.90
N PHE A 38 -10.30 1.71 -6.11
CA PHE A 38 -9.95 1.69 -4.68
C PHE A 38 -8.44 1.76 -4.46
N GLU A 39 -7.66 0.99 -5.23
CA GLU A 39 -6.18 1.01 -5.15
C GLU A 39 -5.59 2.36 -5.53
N VAL A 40 -6.11 3.01 -6.58
CA VAL A 40 -5.67 4.35 -7.01
C VAL A 40 -5.93 5.39 -5.92
N PHE A 41 -7.09 5.34 -5.26
CA PHE A 41 -7.39 6.27 -4.16
C PHE A 41 -6.41 6.11 -2.99
N ILE A 42 -6.09 4.87 -2.62
CA ILE A 42 -5.10 4.61 -1.58
C ILE A 42 -3.72 5.09 -2.03
N TRP A 43 -3.34 4.82 -3.27
CA TRP A 43 -2.05 5.25 -3.84
C TRP A 43 -1.88 6.77 -3.80
N ILE A 44 -2.90 7.52 -4.21
CA ILE A 44 -2.92 8.99 -4.11
C ILE A 44 -2.84 9.44 -2.64
N GLY A 45 -3.58 8.78 -1.75
CA GLY A 45 -3.51 9.03 -0.31
C GLY A 45 -2.10 8.86 0.26
N TYR A 46 -1.36 7.84 -0.19
CA TYR A 46 0.05 7.63 0.19
C TYR A 46 0.96 8.76 -0.28
N ILE A 47 0.76 9.30 -1.48
CA ILE A 47 1.54 10.46 -1.97
C ILE A 47 1.34 11.66 -1.05
N PHE A 48 0.09 11.99 -0.73
CA PHE A 48 -0.20 13.10 0.18
C PHE A 48 0.32 12.83 1.59
N GLY A 49 0.23 11.59 2.08
CA GLY A 49 0.80 11.17 3.36
C GLY A 49 2.32 11.34 3.42
N ILE A 50 3.03 10.92 2.37
CA ILE A 50 4.49 11.08 2.25
C ILE A 50 4.85 12.58 2.21
N ALA A 51 4.16 13.39 1.40
CA ALA A 51 4.39 14.83 1.33
C ALA A 51 4.19 15.51 2.69
N CYS A 52 3.11 15.18 3.40
CA CYS A 52 2.84 15.67 4.75
C CYS A 52 3.94 15.26 5.75
N LYS A 53 4.46 14.02 5.65
CA LYS A 53 5.58 13.57 6.49
C LYS A 53 6.89 14.30 6.19
N PHE A 54 7.16 14.66 4.94
CA PHE A 54 8.29 15.52 4.61
C PHE A 54 8.15 16.91 5.25
N ILE A 55 6.96 17.53 5.19
CA ILE A 55 6.71 18.82 5.85
C ILE A 55 6.94 18.71 7.37
N GLN A 56 6.35 17.70 8.01
CA GLN A 56 6.54 17.44 9.45
C GLN A 56 8.01 17.22 9.83
N TYR A 57 8.78 16.57 8.95
CA TYR A 57 10.21 16.34 9.17
C TYR A 57 11.00 17.64 9.26
N PHE A 58 10.66 18.64 8.43
CA PHE A 58 11.34 19.94 8.43
C PHE A 58 10.90 20.86 9.57
N ASP A 59 9.63 20.77 10.00
CA ASP A 59 9.08 21.64 11.04
C ASP A 59 9.42 21.22 12.48
N ASN A 60 9.59 19.92 12.76
CA ASN A 60 9.87 19.45 14.12
C ASN A 60 10.81 18.22 14.18
N PRO A 61 12.03 18.35 14.75
CA PRO A 61 13.00 17.26 14.78
C PRO A 61 12.76 16.21 15.88
N ALA A 62 11.86 16.46 16.85
CA ALA A 62 11.53 15.47 17.87
C ALA A 62 10.75 14.29 17.25
N ARG A 63 11.39 13.12 17.13
CA ARG A 63 10.82 11.95 16.43
C ARG A 63 10.81 10.70 17.31
N SER A 64 9.64 10.07 17.42
CA SER A 64 9.48 8.75 18.01
C SER A 64 9.91 7.65 17.03
N TRP A 65 10.32 6.48 17.51
CA TRP A 65 10.68 5.33 16.66
C TRP A 65 9.55 4.92 15.69
N VAL A 66 8.28 5.07 16.11
CA VAL A 66 7.09 4.78 15.27
C VAL A 66 7.01 5.71 14.06
N PHE A 67 7.55 6.94 14.14
CA PHE A 67 7.62 7.83 12.98
C PHE A 67 8.45 7.20 11.87
N PHE A 68 9.63 6.68 12.18
CA PHE A 68 10.51 6.02 11.20
C PHE A 68 9.89 4.73 10.67
N LEU A 69 9.21 3.95 11.52
CA LEU A 69 8.47 2.77 11.11
C LEU A 69 7.38 3.13 10.09
N ALA A 70 6.52 4.11 10.40
CA ALA A 70 5.48 4.58 9.49
C ALA A 70 6.07 5.07 8.16
N TRP A 71 7.18 5.81 8.23
CA TRP A 71 7.88 6.33 7.05
C TRP A 71 8.36 5.21 6.13
N ALA A 72 9.01 4.18 6.69
CA ALA A 72 9.45 3.01 5.93
C ALA A 72 8.25 2.28 5.28
N PHE A 73 7.18 2.07 6.04
CA PHE A 73 5.96 1.41 5.52
C PHE A 73 5.26 2.23 4.44
N TYR A 74 5.34 3.57 4.44
CA TYR A 74 4.75 4.37 3.38
C TYR A 74 5.42 4.10 2.02
N PHE A 75 6.75 4.01 2.00
CA PHE A 75 7.49 3.67 0.77
C PHE A 75 7.29 2.23 0.33
N ILE A 76 7.22 1.29 1.28
CA ILE A 76 6.92 -0.11 0.99
C ILE A 76 5.50 -0.21 0.40
N ASN A 77 4.50 0.35 1.07
CA ASN A 77 3.10 0.26 0.66
C ASN A 77 2.87 0.90 -0.71
N ILE A 78 3.42 2.10 -1.00
CA ILE A 78 3.24 2.71 -2.34
C ILE A 78 3.88 1.84 -3.44
N THR A 79 5.01 1.18 -3.14
CA THR A 79 5.66 0.24 -4.07
C THR A 79 4.81 -1.00 -4.29
N GLU A 80 4.28 -1.58 -3.22
CA GLU A 80 3.43 -2.77 -3.27
C GLU A 80 2.11 -2.50 -3.99
N ILE A 81 1.43 -1.39 -3.68
CA ILE A 81 0.22 -0.97 -4.40
C ILE A 81 0.52 -0.78 -5.89
N THR A 82 1.67 -0.19 -6.23
CA THR A 82 2.08 -0.04 -7.64
C THR A 82 2.27 -1.39 -8.32
N ILE A 83 2.95 -2.34 -7.68
CA ILE A 83 3.11 -3.71 -8.20
C ILE A 83 1.75 -4.38 -8.38
N ASP A 84 0.84 -4.21 -7.42
CA ASP A 84 -0.48 -4.83 -7.45
C ASP A 84 -1.35 -4.27 -8.59
N MET A 85 -1.30 -2.95 -8.83
CA MET A 85 -1.94 -2.30 -9.97
C MET A 85 -1.36 -2.80 -11.30
N LEU A 86 -0.05 -3.01 -11.40
CA LEU A 86 0.56 -3.60 -12.62
C LEU A 86 0.08 -5.04 -12.86
N LEU A 87 -0.05 -5.83 -11.78
CA LEU A 87 -0.62 -7.17 -11.85
C LEU A 87 -2.11 -7.15 -12.23
N TYR A 88 -2.86 -6.13 -11.78
CA TYR A 88 -4.24 -5.93 -12.20
C TYR A 88 -4.34 -5.76 -13.71
N PHE A 89 -3.55 -4.86 -14.32
CA PHE A 89 -3.56 -4.67 -15.77
C PHE A 89 -3.15 -5.93 -16.53
N ARG A 90 -2.15 -6.66 -16.03
CA ARG A 90 -1.77 -7.98 -16.59
C ARG A 90 -2.95 -8.94 -16.56
N ASN A 91 -3.64 -9.04 -15.43
CA ASN A 91 -4.74 -9.97 -15.25
C ASN A 91 -5.98 -9.58 -16.06
N VAL A 92 -6.28 -8.29 -16.22
CA VAL A 92 -7.34 -7.82 -17.13
C VAL A 92 -7.07 -8.27 -18.57
N LYS A 93 -5.81 -8.22 -19.02
CA LYS A 93 -5.43 -8.73 -20.33
C LYS A 93 -5.66 -10.24 -20.44
N LEU A 94 -5.28 -11.00 -19.41
CA LEU A 94 -5.50 -12.46 -19.36
C LEU A 94 -6.98 -12.83 -19.34
N ASP A 95 -7.82 -12.10 -18.61
CA ASP A 95 -9.27 -12.31 -18.59
C ASP A 95 -9.86 -12.07 -19.99
N LYS A 96 -9.45 -10.98 -20.65
CA LYS A 96 -9.86 -10.68 -22.02
C LYS A 96 -9.45 -11.77 -23.03
N GLU A 97 -8.26 -12.34 -22.89
CA GLU A 97 -7.79 -13.47 -23.71
C GLU A 97 -8.59 -14.76 -23.47
N ARG A 98 -9.14 -14.94 -22.26
CA ARG A 98 -10.00 -16.08 -21.91
C ARG A 98 -11.45 -15.91 -22.39
N GLY A 99 -11.80 -14.73 -22.93
CA GLY A 99 -13.17 -14.40 -23.30
C GLY A 99 -14.08 -14.14 -22.08
N GLU A 100 -13.47 -13.83 -20.94
CA GLU A 100 -14.12 -13.54 -19.65
C GLU A 100 -14.23 -12.03 -19.38
#